data_AF-A0A2N1RLD5-F1
#
_entry.id   AF-A0A2N1RLD5-F1
#
_cell.length_a   1.000
_cell.length_b   1.000
_cell.length_c   1.000
_cell.angle_alpha   90.00
_cell.angle_beta   90.00
_cell.angle_gamma   90.00
#
_symmetry.space_group_name_H-M   'P 1'
#
loop_
_entity.id
_entity.type
_entity.pdbx_description
1 polymer ?
#
loop_
_entity_poly.entity_id
_entity_poly.type
_entity_poly.pdbx_seq_one_letter_code
_entity_poly.pdbx_strand_id
1 'polypeptide(L)'
;NLETCPAKSDSNWVFDTIGPYNTSSRPDFPVGAINSGKLTHISFEVPAVAKGLVLFPTVFYGFKRQSDGTFAQPFKVAFNDARGTNGPFGLSFQMTSATTAKFAVAWNNYFDGAADGGTTTGEDDKPDIYHGTITMGQNNSLGDVSYSGELFSGISPVITPVGFSSHLGVQGNPHLYYDGTGEIKSIWTDDEQDTHNLTVYVLTGGSYPSGTWTPVTLPAKINTAGSESQPFFTGTRLYLNRDVGIVYHEFSGVHGTADFADNTKWGNEVVVLKSGDVTLGGIFGVGEPTIAQRDGKTYLYFAYVETRSAGVVSGRVDYNLGAAFVELP
;
A
#
# COMPACT_ATOMS: atom_id res chain seq x y z
N ASN A 1 23.72 10.45 -10.03
CA ASN A 1 24.01 9.78 -11.31
C ASN A 1 23.89 8.27 -11.06
N LEU A 2 22.68 7.74 -11.27
CA LEU A 2 22.26 6.38 -10.86
C LEU A 2 22.60 5.30 -11.90
N GLU A 3 23.17 5.68 -13.06
CA GLU A 3 23.41 4.78 -14.19
C GLU A 3 24.73 4.00 -14.13
N THR A 4 25.55 4.21 -13.10
CA THR A 4 26.89 3.60 -13.00
C THR A 4 27.20 3.03 -11.62
N CYS A 5 26.25 2.36 -10.96
CA CYS A 5 26.59 1.50 -9.83
C CYS A 5 27.17 0.18 -10.37
N PRO A 6 28.51 -0.06 -10.29
CA PRO A 6 29.02 -1.39 -10.55
C PRO A 6 28.42 -2.35 -9.51
N ALA A 7 28.25 -3.62 -9.89
CA ALA A 7 27.87 -4.71 -8.98
C ALA A 7 28.84 -4.74 -7.79
N LYS A 8 28.50 -3.99 -6.75
CA LYS A 8 29.20 -3.95 -5.48
C LYS A 8 28.16 -4.26 -4.43
N SER A 9 28.45 -5.31 -3.67
CA SER A 9 27.85 -5.63 -2.37
C SER A 9 27.89 -4.46 -1.38
N ASP A 10 28.70 -3.43 -1.67
CA ASP A 10 28.84 -2.22 -0.88
C ASP A 10 28.54 -0.99 -1.75
N SER A 11 27.26 -0.67 -1.91
CA SER A 11 26.92 0.70 -2.30
C SER A 11 27.28 1.62 -1.12
N ASN A 12 27.90 2.78 -1.38
CA ASN A 12 28.15 3.79 -0.33
C ASN A 12 26.84 4.40 0.23
N TRP A 13 25.68 3.90 -0.19
CA TRP A 13 24.35 4.28 0.27
C TRP A 13 24.00 3.44 1.49
N VAL A 14 24.70 3.74 2.58
CA VAL A 14 24.35 3.22 3.88
C VAL A 14 23.17 4.03 4.42
N PHE A 15 22.01 3.41 4.53
CA PHE A 15 20.93 3.96 5.33
C PHE A 15 21.14 3.47 6.77
N ASP A 16 21.42 4.40 7.68
CA ASP A 16 21.38 4.08 9.10
C ASP A 16 19.95 3.64 9.43
N THR A 17 19.81 2.39 9.81
CA THR A 17 18.54 1.87 10.28
C THR A 17 18.50 2.14 11.78
N ILE A 18 17.53 2.93 12.21
CA ILE A 18 17.32 3.24 13.63
C ILE A 18 15.98 2.66 14.03
N GLY A 19 16.00 1.50 14.68
CA GLY A 19 14.77 0.89 15.17
C GLY A 19 15.03 -0.46 15.83
N PRO A 20 14.14 -0.89 16.73
CA PRO A 20 14.23 -2.22 17.28
C PRO A 20 13.54 -3.20 16.30
N TYR A 21 14.33 -3.95 15.52
CA TYR A 21 13.85 -4.91 14.50
C TYR A 21 13.31 -6.22 15.07
N ASN A 22 13.43 -6.43 16.37
CA ASN A 22 12.98 -7.64 17.05
C ASN A 22 12.22 -7.26 18.32
N THR A 23 11.01 -6.73 18.14
CA THR A 23 10.11 -6.36 19.23
C THR A 23 8.74 -7.00 19.04
N SER A 24 7.94 -7.04 20.10
CA SER A 24 6.58 -7.59 20.05
C SER A 24 5.67 -6.90 19.04
N SER A 25 5.95 -5.65 18.66
CA SER A 25 5.22 -4.91 17.63
C SER A 25 5.71 -5.18 16.20
N ARG A 26 6.86 -5.85 16.03
CA ARG A 26 7.42 -6.27 14.73
C ARG A 26 8.06 -7.66 14.85
N PRO A 27 7.28 -8.70 15.18
CA PRO A 27 7.82 -10.03 15.45
C PRO A 27 8.35 -10.65 14.16
N ASP A 28 9.55 -11.22 14.23
CA ASP A 28 10.18 -11.89 13.09
C ASP A 28 10.27 -10.98 11.83
N PHE A 29 10.55 -9.69 12.04
CA PHE A 29 10.84 -8.76 10.95
C PHE A 29 12.11 -9.23 10.22
N PRO A 30 12.12 -9.25 8.88
CA PRO A 30 13.28 -9.65 8.10
C PRO A 30 14.44 -8.68 8.33
N VAL A 31 15.49 -9.18 8.99
CA VAL A 31 16.73 -8.43 9.27
C VAL A 31 17.90 -8.85 8.38
N GLY A 32 17.68 -9.72 7.39
CA GLY A 32 18.77 -10.22 6.53
C GLY A 32 19.48 -9.14 5.72
N ALA A 33 18.78 -8.03 5.41
CA ALA A 33 19.38 -6.82 4.84
C ALA A 33 19.91 -5.83 5.89
N ILE A 34 19.90 -6.14 7.19
CA ILE A 34 20.32 -5.22 8.24
C ILE A 34 21.59 -5.74 8.88
N ASN A 35 22.71 -5.05 8.65
CA ASN A 35 24.00 -5.39 9.25
C ASN A 35 24.54 -4.18 10.02
N SER A 36 24.87 -4.38 11.30
CA SER A 36 25.52 -3.35 12.13
C SER A 36 24.76 -2.01 12.17
N GLY A 37 23.42 -2.07 12.21
CA GLY A 37 22.54 -0.90 12.20
C GLY A 37 22.42 -0.20 10.85
N LYS A 38 22.75 -0.89 9.76
CA LYS A 38 22.74 -0.36 8.39
C LYS A 38 21.94 -1.27 7.49
N LEU A 39 21.11 -0.67 6.63
CA LEU A 39 20.47 -1.40 5.55
C LEU A 39 21.53 -1.66 4.47
N THR A 40 21.94 -2.92 4.34
CA THR A 40 22.85 -3.38 3.30
C THR A 40 22.09 -3.53 2.01
N HIS A 41 22.65 -2.96 0.95
CA HIS A 41 22.15 -3.14 -0.41
C HIS A 41 22.20 -4.63 -0.76
N ILE A 42 21.06 -5.20 -1.12
CA ILE A 42 21.04 -6.51 -1.76
C ILE A 42 21.37 -6.26 -3.22
N SER A 43 22.48 -6.79 -3.71
CA SER A 43 22.83 -6.64 -5.12
C SER A 43 21.75 -7.30 -5.99
N PHE A 44 20.93 -6.47 -6.62
CA PHE A 44 19.97 -6.90 -7.64
C PHE A 44 20.69 -7.14 -8.96
N GLU A 45 20.53 -8.33 -9.53
CA GLU A 45 20.48 -8.51 -10.98
C GLU A 45 19.02 -8.77 -11.35
N VAL A 46 18.26 -7.71 -11.63
CA VAL A 46 17.10 -7.82 -12.52
C VAL A 46 17.67 -8.13 -13.90
N PRO A 47 17.09 -9.03 -14.72
CA PRO A 47 17.75 -9.52 -15.93
C PRO A 47 18.27 -8.34 -16.78
N ALA A 48 19.61 -8.25 -16.87
CA ALA A 48 20.41 -7.32 -17.67
C ALA A 48 20.69 -5.89 -17.19
N VAL A 49 20.15 -5.38 -16.06
CA VAL A 49 20.61 -4.08 -15.51
C VAL A 49 20.60 -4.08 -13.98
N ALA A 50 21.79 -4.03 -13.37
CA ALA A 50 21.95 -3.79 -11.94
C ALA A 50 21.60 -2.33 -11.61
N LYS A 51 20.31 -1.99 -11.59
CA LYS A 51 19.85 -0.73 -10.99
C LYS A 51 19.75 -0.97 -9.49
N GLY A 52 20.80 -0.57 -8.77
CA GLY A 52 20.92 -0.76 -7.34
C GLY A 52 19.85 -0.04 -6.51
N LEU A 53 18.65 -0.61 -6.47
CA LEU A 53 17.55 -0.17 -5.63
C LEU A 53 17.73 -0.76 -4.24
N VAL A 54 17.76 0.11 -3.23
CA VAL A 54 17.60 -0.34 -1.85
C VAL A 54 16.12 -0.59 -1.64
N LEU A 55 15.74 -1.86 -1.60
CA LEU A 55 14.37 -2.25 -1.31
C LEU A 55 14.19 -2.42 0.20
N PHE A 56 13.08 -1.88 0.69
CA PHE A 56 12.73 -1.94 2.10
C PHE A 56 11.97 -3.24 2.36
N PRO A 57 12.31 -3.97 3.43
CA PRO A 57 11.52 -5.14 3.79
C PRO A 57 10.09 -4.73 4.15
N THR A 58 9.12 -5.18 3.37
CA THR A 58 7.69 -4.97 3.65
C THR A 58 7.06 -6.24 4.21
N VAL A 59 6.33 -6.07 5.31
CA VAL A 59 5.56 -7.12 5.97
C VAL A 59 4.29 -6.48 6.49
N PHE A 60 3.14 -7.06 6.16
CA PHE A 60 1.91 -6.70 6.85
C PHE A 60 1.81 -7.48 8.16
N TYR A 61 1.54 -6.76 9.25
CA TYR A 61 1.33 -7.33 10.57
C TYR A 61 -0.15 -7.26 10.94
N GLY A 62 -0.72 -8.39 11.34
CA GLY A 62 -2.01 -8.46 11.98
C GLY A 62 -1.84 -8.78 13.46
N PHE A 63 -2.72 -8.21 14.29
CA PHE A 63 -2.77 -8.51 15.72
C PHE A 63 -4.21 -8.84 16.12
N LYS A 64 -4.40 -9.91 16.89
CA LYS A 64 -5.71 -10.26 17.41
C LYS A 64 -6.06 -9.35 18.59
N ARG A 65 -7.23 -8.74 18.53
CA ARG A 65 -7.78 -8.00 19.66
C ARG A 65 -8.19 -8.96 20.80
N GLN A 66 -7.83 -8.61 22.02
CA GLN A 66 -8.11 -9.38 23.24
C GLN A 66 -9.36 -8.85 23.95
N SER A 67 -9.87 -9.60 24.92
CA SER A 67 -11.09 -9.24 25.68
C SER A 67 -10.94 -7.99 26.54
N ASP A 68 -9.71 -7.68 26.98
CA ASP A 68 -9.37 -6.45 27.70
C ASP A 68 -9.17 -5.23 26.78
N GLY A 69 -9.32 -5.45 25.46
CA GLY A 69 -9.18 -4.43 24.43
C GLY A 69 -7.76 -4.19 23.93
N THR A 70 -6.76 -4.88 24.47
CA THR A 70 -5.39 -4.89 23.95
C THR A 70 -5.28 -5.70 22.65
N PHE A 71 -4.12 -5.66 22.01
CA PHE A 71 -3.81 -6.46 20.82
C PHE A 71 -2.63 -7.39 21.11
N ALA A 72 -2.77 -8.67 20.75
CA ALA A 72 -1.76 -9.71 20.96
C ALA A 72 -1.89 -10.79 19.86
N GLN A 73 -1.10 -11.86 19.94
CA GLN A 73 -1.09 -12.96 18.96
C GLN A 73 -0.82 -12.42 17.53
N PRO A 74 0.38 -11.87 17.32
CA PRO A 74 0.73 -11.31 16.03
C PRO A 74 0.79 -12.41 14.96
N PHE A 75 0.43 -12.04 13.74
CA PHE A 75 0.63 -12.85 12.55
C PHE A 75 1.08 -11.98 11.39
N LYS A 76 1.68 -12.58 10.39
CA LYS A 76 2.25 -11.88 9.23
C LYS A 76 1.54 -12.26 7.94
N VAL A 77 1.49 -11.32 7.00
CA VAL A 77 1.19 -11.57 5.59
C VAL A 77 2.35 -10.97 4.79
N ALA A 78 3.17 -11.83 4.18
CA ALA A 78 4.37 -11.40 3.46
C ALA A 78 4.88 -12.49 2.51
N PHE A 79 5.77 -12.13 1.60
CA PHE A 79 6.63 -13.13 0.97
C PHE A 79 7.57 -13.75 2.01
N ASN A 80 7.88 -15.03 1.83
CA ASN A 80 8.95 -15.70 2.56
C ASN A 80 10.29 -15.20 2.03
N ASP A 81 10.66 -14.02 2.49
CA ASP A 81 11.88 -13.33 2.10
C ASP A 81 12.77 -13.11 3.32
N ALA A 82 13.83 -13.92 3.43
CA ALA A 82 14.78 -13.82 4.52
C ALA A 82 15.57 -12.49 4.52
N ARG A 83 15.63 -11.80 3.38
CA ARG A 83 16.42 -10.57 3.21
C ARG A 83 15.58 -9.32 3.02
N GLY A 84 14.29 -9.44 2.69
CA GLY A 84 13.40 -8.30 2.55
C GLY A 84 13.65 -7.47 1.29
N THR A 85 13.98 -8.16 0.19
CA THR A 85 14.19 -7.57 -1.13
C THR A 85 12.92 -7.09 -1.79
N ASN A 86 11.77 -7.73 -1.58
CA ASN A 86 10.60 -7.39 -2.37
C ASN A 86 9.35 -7.65 -1.55
N GLY A 87 8.40 -6.73 -1.60
CA GLY A 87 7.10 -7.08 -1.11
C GLY A 87 5.99 -6.09 -1.43
N PRO A 88 4.77 -6.57 -1.26
CA PRO A 88 3.57 -5.81 -1.56
C PRO A 88 3.38 -4.62 -0.62
N PHE A 89 2.49 -3.73 -1.04
CA PHE A 89 1.97 -2.62 -0.25
C PHE A 89 0.45 -2.50 -0.42
N GLY A 90 -0.18 -1.66 0.41
CA GLY A 90 -1.62 -1.39 0.29
C GLY A 90 -2.53 -2.59 0.53
N LEU A 91 -2.31 -3.40 1.58
CA LEU A 91 -3.19 -4.53 1.87
C LEU A 91 -4.62 -4.07 2.18
N SER A 92 -5.55 -4.46 1.32
CA SER A 92 -7.00 -4.37 1.58
C SER A 92 -7.61 -5.76 1.63
N PHE A 93 -8.58 -5.96 2.53
CA PHE A 93 -9.19 -7.26 2.72
C PHE A 93 -10.68 -7.18 3.05
N GLN A 94 -11.37 -8.26 2.70
CA GLN A 94 -12.75 -8.51 3.03
C GLN A 94 -12.83 -9.78 3.86
N MET A 95 -13.39 -9.69 5.06
CA MET A 95 -13.74 -10.87 5.86
C MET A 95 -14.82 -11.69 5.14
N THR A 96 -14.54 -12.96 4.89
CA THR A 96 -15.50 -13.94 4.34
C THR A 96 -16.02 -14.91 5.39
N SER A 97 -15.33 -15.00 6.54
CA SER A 97 -15.74 -15.72 7.74
C SER A 97 -15.09 -15.08 8.97
N ALA A 98 -15.31 -15.63 10.16
CA ALA A 98 -14.63 -15.18 11.38
C ALA A 98 -13.10 -15.34 11.34
N THR A 99 -12.58 -16.23 10.49
CA THR A 99 -11.15 -16.60 10.44
C THR A 99 -10.53 -16.45 9.07
N THR A 100 -11.30 -16.04 8.06
CA THR A 100 -10.83 -16.02 6.67
C THR A 100 -11.19 -14.69 6.02
N ALA A 101 -10.28 -14.16 5.22
CA ALA A 101 -10.55 -13.01 4.37
C ALA A 101 -9.98 -13.19 2.97
N LYS A 102 -10.67 -12.63 1.98
CA LYS A 102 -10.10 -12.33 0.66
C LYS A 102 -9.28 -11.06 0.78
N PHE A 103 -8.19 -10.94 0.04
CA PHE A 103 -7.39 -9.72 0.05
C PHE A 103 -6.94 -9.32 -1.35
N ALA A 104 -6.59 -8.05 -1.48
CA ALA A 104 -5.81 -7.51 -2.58
C ALA A 104 -4.62 -6.69 -2.04
N VAL A 105 -3.54 -6.67 -2.80
CA VAL A 105 -2.33 -5.89 -2.57
C VAL A 105 -1.83 -5.32 -3.88
N ALA A 106 -1.16 -4.18 -3.82
CA ALA A 106 -0.32 -3.72 -4.92
C ALA A 106 1.06 -4.38 -4.80
N TRP A 107 1.61 -4.79 -5.93
CA TRP A 107 2.95 -5.36 -6.02
C TRP A 107 3.52 -5.16 -7.42
N ASN A 108 4.51 -4.27 -7.52
CA ASN A 108 5.27 -4.06 -8.75
C ASN A 108 6.20 -5.26 -8.92
N ASN A 109 5.79 -6.17 -9.79
CA ASN A 109 6.51 -7.40 -10.02
C ASN A 109 7.69 -7.14 -10.97
N TYR A 110 8.84 -6.82 -10.38
CA TYR A 110 10.09 -6.52 -11.11
C TYR A 110 10.56 -7.60 -12.12
N PHE A 111 9.90 -8.77 -12.18
CA PHE A 111 10.12 -9.79 -13.21
C PHE A 111 9.27 -9.63 -14.47
N ASP A 112 8.26 -8.76 -14.47
CA ASP A 112 7.39 -8.53 -15.63
C ASP A 112 8.08 -7.73 -16.75
N GLY A 113 9.35 -7.39 -16.54
CA GLY A 113 10.27 -6.83 -17.51
C GLY A 113 10.50 -5.33 -17.33
N ALA A 114 11.27 -4.73 -18.23
CA ALA A 114 11.62 -3.30 -18.20
C ALA A 114 10.44 -2.33 -18.44
N ALA A 115 9.22 -2.86 -18.55
CA ALA A 115 7.98 -2.13 -18.80
C ALA A 115 7.16 -1.89 -17.52
N ASP A 116 7.38 -2.69 -16.46
CA ASP A 116 6.77 -2.48 -15.14
C ASP A 116 7.49 -1.31 -14.45
N GLY A 117 6.73 -0.30 -14.03
CA GLY A 117 7.26 0.95 -13.48
C GLY A 117 7.80 1.93 -14.54
N GLY A 118 7.31 1.84 -15.79
CA GLY A 118 7.69 2.72 -16.90
C GLY A 118 7.73 4.22 -16.55
N THR A 119 8.55 5.00 -17.24
CA THR A 119 8.65 6.46 -16.97
C THR A 119 7.77 7.30 -17.89
N THR A 120 7.04 6.65 -18.80
CA THR A 120 6.12 7.32 -19.72
C THR A 120 4.74 6.69 -19.72
N THR A 121 3.73 7.51 -19.96
CA THR A 121 2.32 7.08 -20.03
C THR A 121 2.12 5.94 -21.02
N GLY A 122 1.62 4.79 -20.54
CA GLY A 122 1.31 3.62 -21.35
C GLY A 122 2.45 2.60 -21.50
N GLU A 123 3.58 2.80 -20.80
CA GLU A 123 4.64 1.78 -20.70
C GLU A 123 4.26 0.63 -19.77
N ASP A 124 3.46 0.91 -18.73
CA ASP A 124 2.98 -0.08 -17.78
C ASP A 124 1.51 -0.45 -18.07
N ASP A 125 1.32 -1.67 -18.58
CA ASP A 125 0.02 -2.35 -18.70
C ASP A 125 0.14 -3.75 -18.09
N LYS A 126 0.99 -3.89 -17.05
CA LYS A 126 1.15 -5.13 -16.30
C LYS A 126 0.25 -5.12 -15.07
N PRO A 127 -0.16 -6.31 -14.57
CA PRO A 127 -0.96 -6.35 -13.37
C PRO A 127 -0.15 -5.94 -12.14
N ASP A 128 -0.56 -4.85 -11.49
CA ASP A 128 0.00 -4.44 -10.20
C ASP A 128 -0.83 -4.96 -9.02
N ILE A 129 -2.12 -5.24 -9.26
CA ILE A 129 -3.03 -5.68 -8.20
C ILE A 129 -3.13 -7.20 -8.18
N TYR A 130 -2.68 -7.78 -7.08
CA TYR A 130 -2.71 -9.21 -6.82
C TYR A 130 -3.67 -9.54 -5.70
N HIS A 131 -4.27 -10.72 -5.75
CA HIS A 131 -5.21 -11.20 -4.76
C HIS A 131 -4.88 -12.58 -4.21
N GLY A 132 -5.52 -12.90 -3.08
CA GLY A 132 -5.46 -14.21 -2.45
C GLY A 132 -6.45 -14.37 -1.32
N THR A 133 -6.18 -15.33 -0.45
CA THR A 133 -6.93 -15.56 0.79
C THR A 133 -5.96 -15.58 1.97
N ILE A 134 -6.34 -14.94 3.07
CA ILE A 134 -5.65 -15.01 4.35
C ILE A 134 -6.47 -15.76 5.38
N THR A 135 -5.77 -16.53 6.21
CA THR A 135 -6.31 -17.08 7.46
C THR A 135 -5.86 -16.19 8.61
N MET A 136 -6.82 -15.60 9.33
CA MET A 136 -6.58 -14.67 10.42
C MET A 136 -5.94 -15.38 11.62
N GLY A 137 -4.96 -14.72 12.25
CA GLY A 137 -4.23 -15.28 13.38
C GLY A 137 -3.18 -16.33 13.01
N GLN A 138 -2.91 -16.52 11.72
CA GLN A 138 -1.85 -17.39 11.22
C GLN A 138 -0.93 -16.62 10.27
N ASN A 139 0.34 -17.02 10.19
CA ASN A 139 1.24 -16.47 9.18
C ASN A 139 0.78 -16.94 7.79
N ASN A 140 0.61 -15.99 6.87
CA ASN A 140 0.22 -16.23 5.49
C ASN A 140 1.41 -15.88 4.60
N SER A 141 1.90 -16.87 3.84
CA SER A 141 2.91 -16.65 2.81
C SER A 141 2.26 -16.19 1.52
N LEU A 142 2.85 -15.17 0.90
CA LEU A 142 2.50 -14.69 -0.44
C LEU A 142 3.31 -15.37 -1.55
N GLY A 143 4.30 -16.17 -1.16
CA GLY A 143 5.22 -16.87 -2.05
C GLY A 143 6.62 -16.98 -1.46
N ASP A 144 7.50 -17.66 -2.18
CA ASP A 144 8.89 -17.87 -1.76
C ASP A 144 9.84 -17.02 -2.60
N VAL A 145 10.75 -16.32 -1.92
CA VAL A 145 11.87 -15.62 -2.56
C VAL A 145 13.11 -16.50 -2.51
N SER A 146 13.77 -16.65 -3.66
CA SER A 146 14.97 -17.48 -3.83
C SER A 146 16.22 -16.62 -4.08
N TYR A 147 17.35 -17.12 -3.60
CA TYR A 147 18.66 -16.46 -3.73
C TYR A 147 19.73 -17.44 -4.25
N SER A 148 20.62 -16.93 -5.09
CA SER A 148 21.88 -17.58 -5.49
C SER A 148 23.05 -16.86 -4.81
N GLY A 149 23.42 -17.35 -3.62
CA GLY A 149 24.33 -16.62 -2.73
C GLY A 149 23.66 -15.36 -2.19
N GLU A 150 24.27 -14.19 -2.44
CA GLU A 150 23.74 -12.88 -2.04
C GLU A 150 22.76 -12.28 -3.06
N LEU A 151 22.66 -12.89 -4.24
CA LEU A 151 21.87 -12.36 -5.36
C LEU A 151 20.47 -12.95 -5.33
N PHE A 152 19.47 -12.09 -5.47
CA PHE A 152 18.09 -12.52 -5.72
C PHE A 152 18.03 -13.29 -7.05
N SER A 153 17.39 -14.46 -7.05
CA SER A 153 17.38 -15.37 -8.20
C SER A 153 15.98 -15.73 -8.70
N GLY A 154 14.93 -15.40 -7.96
CA GLY A 154 13.57 -15.76 -8.33
C GLY A 154 12.55 -15.47 -7.23
N ILE A 155 11.28 -15.37 -7.63
CA ILE A 155 10.13 -15.42 -6.75
C ILE A 155 9.11 -16.43 -7.27
N SER A 156 8.48 -17.17 -6.36
CA SER A 156 7.38 -18.09 -6.66
C SER A 156 6.14 -17.64 -5.90
N PRO A 157 5.33 -16.72 -6.48
CA PRO A 157 4.15 -16.19 -5.81
C PRO A 157 3.04 -17.24 -5.73
N VAL A 158 2.28 -17.23 -4.63
CA VAL A 158 1.01 -17.98 -4.50
C VAL A 158 -0.22 -17.07 -4.65
N ILE A 159 0.01 -15.76 -4.79
CA ILE A 159 -1.01 -14.76 -5.15
C ILE A 159 -1.18 -14.70 -6.66
N THR A 160 -2.36 -14.26 -7.11
CA THR A 160 -2.71 -14.20 -8.54
C THR A 160 -3.15 -12.78 -8.90
N PRO A 161 -2.81 -12.27 -10.10
CA PRO A 161 -3.35 -11.01 -10.59
C PRO A 161 -4.88 -10.95 -10.55
N VAL A 162 -5.44 -9.79 -10.21
CA VAL A 162 -6.85 -9.51 -10.49
C VAL A 162 -7.03 -9.40 -12.01
N GLY A 163 -8.13 -9.97 -12.52
CA GLY A 163 -8.39 -10.04 -13.97
C GLY A 163 -8.88 -8.72 -14.57
N PHE A 164 -8.19 -7.60 -14.31
CA PHE A 164 -8.51 -6.34 -14.97
C PHE A 164 -8.34 -6.44 -16.48
N SER A 165 -9.20 -5.74 -17.21
CA SER A 165 -9.17 -5.71 -18.68
C SER A 165 -8.15 -4.71 -19.24
N SER A 166 -7.63 -3.85 -18.37
CA SER A 166 -6.69 -2.76 -18.62
C SER A 166 -5.92 -2.52 -17.35
N HIS A 167 -4.62 -2.27 -17.47
CA HIS A 167 -3.70 -1.98 -16.39
C HIS A 167 -2.95 -0.66 -16.63
N LEU A 168 -3.57 0.28 -17.35
CA LEU A 168 -3.00 1.59 -17.61
C LEU A 168 -2.63 2.32 -16.31
N GLY A 169 -1.34 2.66 -16.18
CA GLY A 169 -0.76 3.33 -15.02
C GLY A 169 -0.39 2.35 -13.91
N VAL A 170 0.36 2.81 -12.89
CA VAL A 170 0.81 1.91 -11.80
C VAL A 170 -0.22 1.89 -10.70
N GLN A 171 -0.99 0.81 -10.63
CA GLN A 171 -2.07 0.70 -9.66
C GLN A 171 -1.50 0.45 -8.25
N GLY A 172 -1.60 1.46 -7.39
CA GLY A 172 -1.22 1.39 -5.99
C GLY A 172 -2.40 1.16 -5.05
N ASN A 173 -2.05 0.99 -3.77
CA ASN A 173 -2.93 1.08 -2.59
C ASN A 173 -4.38 0.63 -2.82
N PRO A 174 -4.62 -0.64 -3.21
CA PRO A 174 -5.95 -1.08 -3.58
C PRO A 174 -6.88 -1.02 -2.38
N HIS A 175 -8.11 -0.56 -2.59
CA HIS A 175 -9.19 -0.69 -1.63
C HIS A 175 -10.35 -1.49 -2.21
N LEU A 176 -10.69 -2.59 -1.53
CA LEU A 176 -11.81 -3.45 -1.86
C LEU A 176 -13.10 -2.90 -1.26
N TYR A 177 -14.03 -2.45 -2.10
CA TYR A 177 -15.39 -2.18 -1.68
C TYR A 177 -16.29 -3.37 -2.02
N TYR A 178 -17.05 -3.83 -1.03
CA TYR A 178 -18.04 -4.90 -1.16
C TYR A 178 -19.38 -4.46 -0.59
N ASP A 179 -20.46 -4.95 -1.18
CA ASP A 179 -21.82 -4.60 -0.75
C ASP A 179 -22.33 -5.51 0.37
N GLY A 180 -23.59 -5.30 0.77
CA GLY A 180 -24.23 -6.10 1.82
C GLY A 180 -24.39 -7.60 1.50
N THR A 181 -24.16 -8.02 0.25
CA THR A 181 -24.15 -9.45 -0.13
C THR A 181 -22.77 -10.09 0.08
N GLY A 182 -21.74 -9.28 0.34
CA GLY A 182 -20.36 -9.74 0.45
C GLY A 182 -19.68 -9.96 -0.90
N GLU A 183 -20.23 -9.44 -2.00
CA GLU A 183 -19.51 -9.40 -3.28
C GLU A 183 -18.67 -8.11 -3.37
N ILE A 184 -17.41 -8.25 -3.77
CA ILE A 184 -16.53 -7.11 -4.09
C ILE A 184 -17.03 -6.48 -5.38
N LYS A 185 -17.55 -5.24 -5.28
CA LYS A 185 -18.17 -4.50 -6.38
C LYS A 185 -17.24 -3.52 -7.06
N SER A 186 -16.21 -3.07 -6.36
CA SER A 186 -15.17 -2.24 -6.96
C SER A 186 -13.83 -2.35 -6.23
N ILE A 187 -12.76 -2.07 -6.97
CA ILE A 187 -11.41 -1.94 -6.47
C ILE A 187 -10.95 -0.52 -6.80
N TRP A 188 -10.57 0.24 -5.78
CA TRP A 188 -10.09 1.61 -5.92
C TRP A 188 -8.58 1.61 -5.82
N THR A 189 -7.90 2.33 -6.70
CA THR A 189 -6.44 2.40 -6.74
C THR A 189 -6.03 3.85 -6.95
N ASP A 190 -4.83 4.19 -6.51
CA ASP A 190 -4.11 5.38 -6.96
C ASP A 190 -3.09 5.03 -8.04
N ASP A 191 -2.50 6.07 -8.63
CA ASP A 191 -1.40 5.99 -9.61
C ASP A 191 -0.07 6.35 -8.91
N GLU A 192 0.83 5.39 -8.80
CA GLU A 192 2.13 5.55 -8.11
C GLU A 192 3.22 6.19 -8.98
N GLN A 193 2.95 6.56 -10.24
CA GLN A 193 3.96 7.15 -11.12
C GLN A 193 3.90 8.68 -11.23
N ASP A 194 2.84 9.24 -11.81
CA ASP A 194 2.95 10.61 -12.36
C ASP A 194 1.71 11.47 -12.09
N THR A 195 0.51 10.92 -12.24
CA THR A 195 -0.70 11.75 -12.07
C THR A 195 -1.28 11.70 -10.68
N HIS A 196 -0.96 10.66 -9.89
CA HIS A 196 -1.60 10.36 -8.61
C HIS A 196 -3.13 10.35 -8.71
N ASN A 197 -3.68 10.11 -9.90
CA ASN A 197 -5.12 10.07 -10.10
C ASN A 197 -5.68 8.78 -9.50
N LEU A 198 -6.83 8.91 -8.86
CA LEU A 198 -7.59 7.77 -8.41
C LEU A 198 -8.38 7.15 -9.58
N THR A 199 -8.33 5.83 -9.66
CA THR A 199 -9.11 5.02 -10.60
C THR A 199 -9.94 4.02 -9.81
N VAL A 200 -11.18 3.81 -10.25
CA VAL A 200 -12.03 2.74 -9.72
C VAL A 200 -12.32 1.71 -10.81
N TYR A 201 -11.99 0.45 -10.52
CA TYR A 201 -12.36 -0.70 -11.32
C TYR A 201 -13.70 -1.22 -10.85
N VAL A 202 -14.75 -1.06 -11.65
CA VAL A 202 -16.12 -1.48 -11.31
C VAL A 202 -16.40 -2.87 -11.88
N LEU A 203 -16.92 -3.78 -11.05
CA LEU A 203 -17.36 -5.10 -11.50
C LEU A 203 -18.67 -4.96 -12.29
N THR A 204 -18.62 -5.16 -13.60
CA THR A 204 -19.78 -5.02 -14.50
C THR A 204 -20.34 -6.36 -14.98
N GLY A 205 -19.65 -7.46 -14.72
CA GLY A 205 -20.13 -8.82 -14.99
C GLY A 205 -19.28 -9.89 -14.31
N GLY A 206 -19.84 -11.09 -14.11
CA GLY A 206 -19.16 -12.18 -13.41
C GLY A 206 -19.03 -11.91 -11.91
N SER A 207 -17.94 -12.39 -11.30
CA SER A 207 -17.66 -12.20 -9.87
C SER A 207 -16.16 -12.05 -9.63
N TYR A 208 -15.79 -11.37 -8.55
CA TYR A 208 -14.41 -11.25 -8.12
C TYR A 208 -13.76 -12.64 -7.92
N PRO A 209 -12.50 -12.86 -8.36
CA PRO A 209 -11.55 -11.87 -8.88
C PRO A 209 -11.53 -11.75 -10.42
N SER A 210 -12.12 -12.70 -11.12
CA SER A 210 -11.99 -12.88 -12.58
C SER A 210 -13.17 -12.32 -13.39
N GLY A 211 -14.02 -11.51 -12.77
CA GLY A 211 -15.14 -10.87 -13.45
C GLY A 211 -14.70 -9.83 -14.48
N THR A 212 -15.67 -9.27 -15.19
CA THR A 212 -15.45 -8.15 -16.10
C THR A 212 -15.32 -6.87 -15.29
N TRP A 213 -14.12 -6.28 -15.32
CA TRP A 213 -13.82 -5.01 -14.66
C TRP A 213 -13.76 -3.88 -15.67
N THR A 214 -14.45 -2.78 -15.37
CA THR A 214 -14.42 -1.55 -16.17
C THR A 214 -13.73 -0.45 -15.38
N PRO A 215 -12.56 0.05 -15.83
CA PRO A 215 -11.89 1.15 -15.17
C PRO A 215 -12.66 2.46 -15.38
N VAL A 216 -12.65 3.30 -14.36
CA VAL A 216 -13.25 4.64 -14.38
C VAL A 216 -12.28 5.61 -13.72
N THR A 217 -11.79 6.56 -14.50
CA THR A 217 -11.09 7.73 -13.95
C THR A 217 -12.10 8.60 -13.22
N LEU A 218 -11.81 8.91 -11.96
CA LEU A 218 -12.67 9.79 -11.17
C LEU A 218 -12.63 11.23 -11.72
N PRO A 219 -13.71 12.01 -11.55
CA PRO A 219 -13.82 13.30 -12.20
C PRO A 219 -13.00 14.36 -11.46
N ALA A 220 -12.89 15.55 -12.04
CA ALA A 220 -12.02 16.63 -11.56
C ALA A 220 -12.31 17.14 -10.12
N LYS A 221 -13.46 16.78 -9.54
CA LYS A 221 -13.76 17.05 -8.13
C LYS A 221 -12.99 16.14 -7.17
N ILE A 222 -12.56 14.97 -7.66
CA ILE A 222 -11.78 13.98 -6.92
C ILE A 222 -10.34 13.95 -7.44
N ASN A 223 -10.14 13.83 -8.73
CA ASN A 223 -8.79 13.87 -9.32
C ASN A 223 -8.43 15.32 -9.60
N THR A 224 -7.71 15.96 -8.70
CA THR A 224 -7.44 17.40 -8.75
C THR A 224 -6.03 17.66 -9.30
N ALA A 225 -5.46 18.82 -8.98
CA ALA A 225 -4.03 19.08 -9.24
C ALA A 225 -3.14 18.74 -8.02
N GLY A 226 -3.75 18.36 -6.89
CA GLY A 226 -3.03 17.84 -5.73
C GLY A 226 -2.60 16.38 -5.92
N SER A 227 -1.83 15.85 -4.99
CA SER A 227 -1.43 14.44 -5.02
C SER A 227 -2.45 13.60 -4.26
N GLU A 228 -3.38 12.96 -4.98
CA GLU A 228 -4.35 12.03 -4.40
C GLU A 228 -3.78 10.62 -4.23
N SER A 229 -4.03 9.97 -3.10
CA SER A 229 -3.55 8.60 -2.87
C SER A 229 -4.38 7.86 -1.85
N GLN A 230 -4.17 6.54 -1.77
CA GLN A 230 -4.68 5.68 -0.70
C GLN A 230 -6.21 5.80 -0.51
N PRO A 231 -7.01 5.50 -1.55
CA PRO A 231 -8.45 5.66 -1.50
C PRO A 231 -9.11 4.68 -0.53
N PHE A 232 -10.16 5.13 0.18
CA PHE A 232 -11.01 4.28 1.01
C PHE A 232 -12.49 4.65 0.82
N PHE A 233 -13.21 3.80 0.11
CA PHE A 233 -14.63 4.01 -0.22
C PHE A 233 -15.55 3.20 0.70
N THR A 234 -16.53 3.88 1.27
CA THR A 234 -17.51 3.32 2.22
C THR A 234 -18.85 2.99 1.58
N GLY A 235 -19.03 3.24 0.28
CA GLY A 235 -20.33 3.17 -0.41
C GLY A 235 -21.01 4.53 -0.54
N THR A 236 -20.79 5.44 0.42
CA THR A 236 -21.36 6.79 0.43
C THR A 236 -20.32 7.89 0.64
N ARG A 237 -19.08 7.54 0.97
CA ARG A 237 -17.97 8.48 1.13
C ARG A 237 -16.69 7.87 0.58
N LEU A 238 -15.92 8.68 -0.13
CA LEU A 238 -14.53 8.39 -0.46
C LEU A 238 -13.63 9.20 0.46
N TYR A 239 -12.88 8.53 1.31
CA TYR A 239 -11.75 9.09 2.04
C TYR A 239 -10.50 8.88 1.20
N LEU A 240 -9.58 9.85 1.21
CA LEU A 240 -8.30 9.72 0.53
C LEU A 240 -7.26 10.62 1.20
N ASN A 241 -6.00 10.30 0.98
CA ASN A 241 -4.92 11.24 1.21
C ASN A 241 -4.90 12.26 0.07
N ARG A 242 -4.78 13.55 0.41
CA ARG A 242 -4.54 14.64 -0.53
C ARG A 242 -3.47 15.55 0.04
N ASP A 243 -2.34 15.61 -0.67
CA ASP A 243 -1.14 16.32 -0.27
C ASP A 243 -0.62 15.88 1.12
N VAL A 244 -0.99 16.63 2.17
CA VAL A 244 -0.52 16.42 3.55
C VAL A 244 -1.69 16.21 4.53
N GLY A 245 -2.86 15.85 4.01
CA GLY A 245 -4.09 15.71 4.79
C GLY A 245 -4.98 14.57 4.32
N ILE A 246 -5.88 14.17 5.21
CA ILE A 246 -6.96 13.23 4.89
C ILE A 246 -8.23 14.04 4.68
N VAL A 247 -8.84 13.85 3.52
CA VAL A 247 -10.11 14.49 3.13
C VAL A 247 -11.15 13.43 2.82
N TYR A 248 -12.42 13.83 2.77
CA TYR A 248 -13.45 13.00 2.16
C TYR A 248 -14.37 13.80 1.24
N HIS A 249 -15.01 13.06 0.33
CA HIS A 249 -16.14 13.53 -0.47
C HIS A 249 -17.33 12.61 -0.26
N GLU A 250 -18.52 13.19 -0.03
CA GLU A 250 -19.78 12.44 -0.07
C GLU A 250 -20.04 11.94 -1.50
N PHE A 251 -20.61 10.76 -1.62
CA PHE A 251 -21.07 10.18 -2.88
C PHE A 251 -22.58 9.96 -2.80
N SER A 252 -23.30 10.58 -3.74
CA SER A 252 -24.76 10.54 -3.81
C SER A 252 -25.28 9.71 -5.00
N GLY A 253 -24.37 9.11 -5.77
CA GLY A 253 -24.69 8.31 -6.93
C GLY A 253 -25.06 6.87 -6.62
N VAL A 254 -25.45 6.15 -7.66
CA VAL A 254 -25.56 4.70 -7.67
C VAL A 254 -24.19 4.09 -7.92
N HIS A 255 -23.87 2.96 -7.26
CA HIS A 255 -22.61 2.25 -7.48
C HIS A 255 -22.52 1.77 -8.94
N GLY A 256 -21.74 2.47 -9.77
CA GLY A 256 -21.67 2.19 -11.19
C GLY A 256 -20.76 3.17 -11.93
N THR A 257 -20.38 2.77 -13.14
CA THR A 257 -19.37 3.50 -13.92
C THR A 257 -19.77 4.93 -14.25
N ALA A 258 -21.03 5.15 -14.65
CA ALA A 258 -21.54 6.47 -15.01
C ALA A 258 -21.52 7.46 -13.83
N ASP A 259 -22.02 7.03 -12.67
CA ASP A 259 -22.14 7.90 -11.51
C ASP A 259 -20.79 8.17 -10.84
N PHE A 260 -19.84 7.22 -10.88
CA PHE A 260 -18.47 7.47 -10.41
C PHE A 260 -17.74 8.53 -11.25
N ALA A 261 -17.99 8.56 -12.57
CA ALA A 261 -17.41 9.57 -13.48
C ALA A 261 -18.13 10.94 -13.46
N ASP A 262 -19.26 11.06 -12.76
CA ASP A 262 -20.08 12.28 -12.78
C ASP A 262 -19.76 13.21 -11.61
N ASN A 263 -19.18 14.37 -11.92
CA ASN A 263 -18.85 15.43 -10.95
C ASN A 263 -20.04 15.85 -10.06
N THR A 264 -21.28 15.74 -10.55
CA THR A 264 -22.47 16.13 -9.79
C THR A 264 -22.85 15.14 -8.69
N LYS A 265 -22.32 13.92 -8.73
CA LYS A 265 -22.56 12.88 -7.71
C LYS A 265 -21.65 13.02 -6.50
N TRP A 266 -20.58 13.79 -6.62
CA TRP A 266 -19.58 13.98 -5.59
C TRP A 266 -19.84 15.29 -4.82
N GLY A 267 -19.83 15.20 -3.50
CA GLY A 267 -19.94 16.32 -2.58
C GLY A 267 -18.71 17.22 -2.61
N ASN A 268 -18.80 18.36 -1.91
CA ASN A 268 -17.63 19.19 -1.68
C ASN A 268 -16.62 18.45 -0.80
N GLU A 269 -15.35 18.80 -0.97
CA GLU A 269 -14.28 18.29 -0.11
C GLU A 269 -14.52 18.70 1.34
N VAL A 270 -14.29 17.75 2.25
CA VAL A 270 -14.25 18.01 3.69
C VAL A 270 -12.92 17.51 4.23
N VAL A 271 -12.15 18.41 4.84
CA VAL A 271 -10.88 18.07 5.49
C VAL A 271 -11.17 17.40 6.83
N VAL A 272 -10.66 16.19 7.02
CA VAL A 272 -10.80 15.43 8.28
C VAL A 272 -9.60 15.68 9.18
N LEU A 273 -8.40 15.53 8.61
CA LEU A 273 -7.13 15.71 9.30
C LEU A 273 -6.17 16.44 8.37
N LYS A 274 -5.33 17.30 8.95
CA LYS A 274 -4.25 17.97 8.24
C LYS A 274 -3.00 17.89 9.10
N SER A 275 -1.86 17.57 8.49
CA SER A 275 -0.60 17.61 9.21
C SER A 275 -0.20 19.06 9.55
N GLY A 276 0.69 19.19 10.53
CA GLY A 276 1.31 20.46 10.88
C GLY A 276 2.62 20.68 10.14
N ASP A 277 3.34 21.72 10.55
CA ASP A 277 4.66 22.03 9.99
C ASP A 277 5.73 21.03 10.44
N VAL A 278 6.78 20.88 9.64
CA VAL A 278 7.98 20.10 9.96
C VAL A 278 8.74 20.77 11.11
N THR A 279 8.34 20.44 12.34
CA THR A 279 8.91 20.91 13.60
C THR A 279 9.28 19.71 14.45
N LEU A 280 10.25 19.85 15.37
CA LEU A 280 10.66 18.76 16.24
C LEU A 280 9.47 18.24 17.07
N GLY A 281 9.16 16.94 16.95
CA GLY A 281 7.97 16.31 17.55
C GLY A 281 6.66 16.61 16.82
N GLY A 282 6.71 17.36 15.72
CA GLY A 282 5.55 17.69 14.90
C GLY A 282 5.21 16.56 13.92
N ILE A 283 3.91 16.31 13.76
CA ILE A 283 3.35 15.43 12.72
C ILE A 283 3.25 16.23 11.43
N PHE A 284 4.01 15.85 10.41
CA PHE A 284 4.06 16.57 9.12
C PHE A 284 3.52 15.77 7.94
N GLY A 285 3.18 14.50 8.15
CA GLY A 285 2.46 13.68 7.18
C GLY A 285 1.38 12.85 7.87
N VAL A 286 0.25 12.69 7.19
CA VAL A 286 -0.82 11.75 7.55
C VAL A 286 -1.30 11.06 6.27
N GLY A 287 -1.70 9.79 6.35
CA GLY A 287 -2.13 9.02 5.19
C GLY A 287 -2.75 7.68 5.57
N GLU A 288 -2.98 6.84 4.57
CA GLU A 288 -3.57 5.49 4.67
C GLU A 288 -4.91 5.49 5.44
N PRO A 289 -5.90 6.30 5.02
CA PRO A 289 -7.17 6.37 5.71
C PRO A 289 -7.89 5.03 5.65
N THR A 290 -8.28 4.51 6.80
CA THR A 290 -9.10 3.30 6.91
C THR A 290 -10.26 3.54 7.88
N ILE A 291 -11.49 3.28 7.43
CA ILE A 291 -12.67 3.41 8.29
C ILE A 291 -13.04 2.07 8.90
N ALA A 292 -13.28 2.06 10.21
CA ALA A 292 -13.87 0.92 10.90
C ALA A 292 -15.02 1.35 11.80
N GLN A 293 -16.05 0.50 11.88
CA GLN A 293 -17.14 0.67 12.83
C GLN A 293 -16.93 -0.27 14.02
N ARG A 294 -17.13 0.27 15.23
CA ARG A 294 -17.02 -0.51 16.45
C ARG A 294 -17.82 0.12 17.58
N ASP A 295 -18.55 -0.71 18.33
CA ASP A 295 -19.33 -0.30 19.50
C ASP A 295 -20.29 0.87 19.18
N GLY A 296 -20.86 0.87 17.97
CA GLY A 296 -21.76 1.92 17.46
C GLY A 296 -21.06 3.21 17.02
N LYS A 297 -19.73 3.27 17.04
CA LYS A 297 -18.91 4.42 16.66
C LYS A 297 -18.15 4.17 15.38
N THR A 298 -17.82 5.23 14.66
CA THR A 298 -16.98 5.19 13.46
C THR A 298 -15.61 5.73 13.80
N TYR A 299 -14.55 5.02 13.40
CA TYR A 299 -13.18 5.43 13.61
C TYR A 299 -12.46 5.52 12.28
N LEU A 300 -11.67 6.58 12.12
CA LEU A 300 -10.67 6.71 11.07
C LEU A 300 -9.32 6.31 11.66
N TYR A 301 -8.74 5.24 11.13
CA TYR A 301 -7.35 4.84 11.35
C TYR A 301 -6.49 5.45 10.24
N PHE A 302 -5.27 5.86 10.59
CA PHE A 302 -4.33 6.48 9.66
C PHE A 302 -2.88 6.28 10.10
N ALA A 303 -1.96 6.27 9.14
CA ALA A 303 -0.54 6.39 9.38
C ALA A 303 -0.14 7.86 9.53
N TYR A 304 0.89 8.14 10.33
CA TYR A 304 1.44 9.48 10.48
C TYR A 304 2.97 9.48 10.48
N VAL A 305 3.54 10.60 10.05
CA VAL A 305 4.98 10.86 10.04
C VAL A 305 5.30 11.96 11.04
N GLU A 306 6.12 11.64 12.04
CA GLU A 306 6.55 12.56 13.10
C GLU A 306 8.04 12.86 12.98
N THR A 307 8.41 14.14 13.09
CA THR A 307 9.83 14.55 13.07
C THR A 307 10.51 14.17 14.38
N ARG A 308 11.45 13.23 14.35
CA ARG A 308 12.20 12.78 15.52
C ARG A 308 13.41 13.65 15.83
N SER A 309 14.10 14.14 14.81
CA SER A 309 15.16 15.14 15.00
C SER A 309 15.21 16.14 13.84
N ALA A 310 15.32 17.43 14.20
CA ALA A 310 15.67 18.50 13.28
C ALA A 310 17.20 18.66 13.32
N GLY A 311 17.92 17.66 12.80
CA GLY A 311 19.38 17.55 12.90
C GLY A 311 20.10 17.93 11.61
N VAL A 312 21.00 18.89 11.72
CA VAL A 312 21.74 19.63 10.66
C VAL A 312 22.79 18.78 9.91
N VAL A 313 22.66 17.46 9.86
CA VAL A 313 23.56 16.62 9.05
C VAL A 313 22.94 16.47 7.66
N SER A 314 23.38 17.34 6.76
CA SER A 314 23.10 17.26 5.31
C SER A 314 21.66 17.53 4.86
N GLY A 315 20.83 18.18 5.69
CA GLY A 315 19.45 18.55 5.31
C GLY A 315 18.46 17.38 5.29
N ARG A 316 18.78 16.26 5.96
CA ARG A 316 17.89 15.10 6.09
C ARG A 316 17.13 15.18 7.40
N VAL A 317 15.80 15.16 7.32
CA VAL A 317 14.92 15.06 8.49
C VAL A 317 14.81 13.58 8.87
N ASP A 318 15.03 13.28 10.14
CA ASP A 318 14.84 11.97 10.73
C ASP A 318 13.43 11.89 11.31
N TYR A 319 12.69 10.83 10.97
CA TYR A 319 11.27 10.72 11.27
C TYR A 319 10.87 9.34 11.80
N ASN A 320 9.83 9.33 12.62
CA ASN A 320 9.10 8.13 13.00
C ASN A 320 7.86 7.97 12.10
N LEU A 321 7.54 6.72 11.76
CA LEU A 321 6.24 6.34 11.22
C LEU A 321 5.44 5.67 12.32
N GLY A 322 4.21 6.15 12.52
CA GLY A 322 3.28 5.62 13.51
C GLY A 322 1.90 5.39 12.90
N ALA A 323 1.03 4.75 13.67
CA ALA A 323 -0.38 4.60 13.36
C ALA A 323 -1.21 5.22 14.49
N ALA A 324 -2.31 5.87 14.13
CA ALA A 324 -3.21 6.54 15.05
C ALA A 324 -4.67 6.34 14.60
N PHE A 325 -5.60 6.79 15.43
CA PHE A 325 -7.01 6.83 15.07
C PHE A 325 -7.72 8.03 15.70
N VAL A 326 -8.81 8.45 15.06
CA VAL A 326 -9.77 9.42 15.60
C VAL A 326 -11.18 8.86 15.48
N GLU A 327 -12.04 9.19 16.44
CA GLU A 327 -13.48 8.94 16.34
C GLU A 327 -14.09 9.99 15.41
N LEU A 328 -14.87 9.54 14.42
CA LEU A 328 -15.61 10.41 13.53
C LEU A 328 -17.01 10.70 14.10
N PRO A 329 -17.57 11.90 13.85
CA PRO A 329 -18.90 12.29 14.31
C PRO A 329 -20.05 11.38 13.85
#